data_AF-A0A9D0YDD2-F1
#
_entry.id   AF-A0A9D0YDD2-F1
#
_cell.length_a   1.000
_cell.length_b   1.000
_cell.length_c   1.000
_cell.angle_alpha   90.00
_cell.angle_beta   90.00
_cell.angle_gamma   90.00
#
_symmetry.space_group_name_H-M   'P 1'
#
loop_
_entity.id
_entity.type
_entity.pdbx_description
1 polymer ?
#
loop_
_entity_poly.entity_id
_entity_poly.type
_entity_poly.pdbx_seq_one_letter_code
_entity_poly.pdbx_strand_id
1 'polypeptide(L)'
;MSTKVESKVIDVLHDMTQDWDLEYTESIGPGTGLMKDLAFESIDVVQLAVALEQGFDKQGMPFEELFMRDGDYVDELLVSDVVTFVTKHAA
;
A
#
# COMPACT_ATOMS: atom_id res chain seq x y z
N MET A 1 -3.88 -8.71 16.75
CA MET A 1 -2.45 -8.37 16.93
C MET A 1 -1.91 -8.05 15.55
N SER A 2 -1.66 -6.78 15.27
CA SER A 2 -1.07 -6.36 13.99
C SER A 2 0.37 -6.85 13.90
N THR A 3 0.76 -7.33 12.71
CA THR A 3 2.12 -7.85 12.46
C THR A 3 3.11 -6.70 12.26
N LYS A 4 4.42 -6.92 12.44
CA LYS A 4 5.43 -5.88 12.20
C LYS A 4 5.40 -5.32 10.77
N VAL A 5 5.05 -6.16 9.78
CA VAL A 5 4.91 -5.76 8.38
C VAL A 5 3.70 -4.82 8.23
N GLU A 6 2.57 -5.16 8.85
CA GLU A 6 1.37 -4.31 8.83
C GLU A 6 1.64 -2.92 9.38
N SER A 7 2.24 -2.80 10.57
CA SER A 7 2.58 -1.50 11.13
C SER A 7 3.50 -0.70 10.20
N LYS A 8 4.50 -1.34 9.59
CA LYS A 8 5.43 -0.66 8.70
C LYS A 8 4.77 -0.22 7.38
N VAL A 9 3.84 -1.00 6.83
CA VAL A 9 3.03 -0.59 5.66
C VAL A 9 2.16 0.60 6.03
N ILE A 10 1.51 0.58 7.19
CA ILE A 10 0.68 1.70 7.66
C ILE A 10 1.53 2.96 7.84
N ASP A 11 2.75 2.84 8.40
CA ASP A 11 3.67 3.98 8.55
C ASP A 11 4.03 4.58 7.18
N VAL A 12 4.36 3.74 6.18
CA VAL A 12 4.65 4.21 4.81
C VAL A 12 3.44 4.94 4.21
N LEU A 13 2.24 4.40 4.37
CA LEU A 13 1.02 5.04 3.86
C LEU A 13 0.77 6.37 4.56
N HIS A 14 0.90 6.42 5.87
CA HIS A 14 0.76 7.64 6.64
C HIS A 14 1.78 8.71 6.20
N ASP A 15 3.03 8.30 5.97
CA ASP A 15 4.08 9.20 5.48
C ASP A 15 3.77 9.74 4.07
N MET A 16 3.16 8.93 3.21
CA MET A 16 2.75 9.37 1.87
C MET A 16 1.56 10.34 1.90
N THR A 17 0.58 10.09 2.75
CA THR A 17 -0.70 10.82 2.76
C THR A 17 -0.76 11.97 3.75
N GLN A 18 0.27 12.20 4.58
CA GLN A 18 0.24 13.19 5.66
C GLN A 18 -0.09 14.62 5.20
N ASP A 19 0.34 14.97 3.97
CA ASP A 19 0.16 16.31 3.39
C ASP A 19 -1.01 16.36 2.39
N TRP A 20 -1.75 15.26 2.25
CA TRP A 20 -2.89 15.19 1.33
C TRP A 20 -4.15 15.74 2.03
N ASP A 21 -4.95 16.48 1.29
CA ASP A 21 -6.25 16.98 1.77
C ASP A 21 -7.29 15.87 1.65
N LEU A 22 -7.18 14.86 2.53
CA LEU A 22 -8.05 13.68 2.53
C LEU A 22 -9.37 13.95 3.27
N GLU A 23 -10.48 13.50 2.67
CA GLU A 23 -11.78 13.45 3.34
C GLU A 23 -11.89 12.28 4.35
N TYR A 24 -10.96 11.31 4.28
CA TYR A 24 -10.92 10.16 5.17
C TYR A 24 -10.42 10.56 6.57
N THR A 25 -11.28 10.38 7.57
CA THR A 25 -11.04 10.84 8.95
C THR A 25 -10.76 9.69 9.94
N GLU A 26 -10.86 8.45 9.47
CA GLU A 26 -10.57 7.26 10.28
C GLU A 26 -9.07 6.94 10.26
N SER A 27 -8.63 6.10 11.19
CA SER A 27 -7.25 5.59 11.18
C SER A 27 -7.06 4.64 9.99
N ILE A 28 -5.88 4.71 9.34
CA ILE A 28 -5.47 3.73 8.34
C ILE A 28 -5.34 2.36 9.02
N GLY A 29 -6.03 1.36 8.47
CA GLY A 29 -6.03 -0.01 8.98
C GLY A 29 -6.16 -1.04 7.85
N PRO A 30 -6.17 -2.34 8.16
CA PRO A 30 -6.12 -3.41 7.16
C PRO A 30 -7.30 -3.41 6.17
N GLY A 31 -8.43 -2.80 6.54
CA GLY A 31 -9.62 -2.68 5.69
C GLY A 31 -9.72 -1.36 4.93
N THR A 32 -8.78 -0.43 5.11
CA THR A 32 -8.75 0.85 4.39
C THR A 32 -8.41 0.59 2.93
N GLY A 33 -9.20 1.16 2.01
CA GLY A 33 -8.97 1.13 0.58
C GLY A 33 -8.04 2.27 0.13
N LEU A 34 -7.05 1.94 -0.68
CA LEU A 34 -6.10 2.92 -1.22
C LEU A 34 -6.79 3.92 -2.14
N MET A 35 -7.66 3.45 -3.05
CA MET A 35 -8.29 4.31 -4.05
C MET A 35 -9.52 4.99 -3.46
N LYS A 36 -10.40 4.21 -2.85
CA LYS A 36 -11.69 4.70 -2.35
C LYS A 36 -11.54 5.57 -1.10
N ASP A 37 -10.68 5.19 -0.17
CA ASP A 37 -10.59 5.89 1.12
C ASP A 37 -9.42 6.88 1.13
N LEU A 38 -8.24 6.48 0.65
CA LEU A 38 -7.06 7.35 0.62
C LEU A 38 -6.88 8.13 -0.68
N ALA A 39 -7.84 8.06 -1.60
CA ALA A 39 -7.85 8.82 -2.85
C ALA A 39 -6.58 8.63 -3.72
N PHE A 40 -5.95 7.45 -3.66
CA PHE A 40 -4.77 7.16 -4.50
C PHE A 40 -5.12 7.23 -5.98
N GLU A 41 -4.33 7.98 -6.74
CA GLU A 41 -4.32 7.94 -8.19
C GLU A 41 -3.24 6.98 -8.72
N SER A 42 -3.27 6.70 -10.02
CA SER A 42 -2.31 5.79 -10.65
C SER A 42 -0.84 6.19 -10.42
N ILE A 43 -0.56 7.49 -10.28
CA ILE A 43 0.80 7.97 -10.00
C ILE A 43 1.22 7.68 -8.56
N ASP A 44 0.30 7.73 -7.60
CA ASP A 44 0.58 7.47 -6.19
C ASP A 44 0.84 6.00 -5.95
N VAL A 45 0.16 5.12 -6.71
CA VAL A 45 0.42 3.68 -6.68
C VAL A 45 1.85 3.35 -7.12
N VAL A 46 2.38 4.07 -8.12
CA VAL A 46 3.79 3.93 -8.53
C VAL A 46 4.73 4.45 -7.44
N GLN A 47 4.39 5.56 -6.78
CA GLN A 47 5.19 6.09 -5.67
C GLN A 47 5.15 5.17 -4.44
N LEU A 48 4.02 4.49 -4.19
CA LEU A 48 3.88 3.50 -3.13
C LEU A 48 4.83 2.34 -3.34
N ALA A 49 4.97 1.85 -4.57
CA ALA A 49 5.94 0.81 -4.88
C ALA A 49 7.35 1.20 -4.44
N VAL A 50 7.79 2.42 -4.83
CA VAL A 50 9.11 2.95 -4.45
C VAL A 50 9.23 3.12 -2.93
N ALA A 51 8.21 3.66 -2.27
CA ALA A 51 8.21 3.89 -0.83
C ALA A 51 8.26 2.58 -0.04
N LEU A 52 7.59 1.53 -0.51
CA LEU A 52 7.66 0.20 0.10
C LEU A 52 9.04 -0.44 -0.08
N GLU A 53 9.66 -0.35 -1.26
CA GLU A 53 11.03 -0.85 -1.46
C GLU A 53 12.03 -0.18 -0.51
N GLN A 54 11.93 1.15 -0.36
CA GLN A 54 12.77 1.91 0.57
C GLN A 54 12.46 1.57 2.03
N GLY A 55 11.18 1.50 2.39
CA GLY A 55 10.72 1.24 3.75
C GLY A 55 11.11 -0.15 4.27
N PHE A 56 11.28 -1.12 3.37
CA PHE A 56 11.67 -2.49 3.68
C PHE A 56 13.11 -2.86 3.26
N ASP A 57 13.89 -1.91 2.75
CA ASP A 57 15.26 -2.13 2.23
C ASP A 57 15.32 -3.31 1.23
N LYS A 58 14.31 -3.41 0.36
CA LYS A 58 14.14 -4.52 -0.57
C LYS A 58 13.76 -4.00 -1.94
N GLN A 59 14.71 -4.09 -2.88
CA GLN A 59 14.50 -3.69 -4.26
C GLN A 59 13.99 -4.84 -5.13
N GLY A 60 13.32 -4.49 -6.24
CA GLY A 60 12.87 -5.41 -7.26
C GLY A 60 11.66 -6.24 -6.84
N MET A 61 10.80 -5.71 -5.95
CA MET A 61 9.56 -6.41 -5.59
C MET A 61 8.62 -6.44 -6.81
N PRO A 62 7.97 -7.58 -7.13
CA PRO A 62 7.18 -7.73 -8.35
C PRO A 62 5.78 -7.11 -8.18
N PHE A 63 5.69 -5.78 -8.06
CA PHE A 63 4.43 -5.06 -7.80
C PHE A 63 3.35 -5.26 -8.87
N GLU A 64 3.72 -5.79 -10.04
CA GLU A 64 2.77 -6.31 -11.03
C GLU A 64 1.79 -7.33 -10.41
N GLU A 65 2.25 -8.18 -9.47
CA GLU A 65 1.40 -9.14 -8.76
C GLU A 65 0.40 -8.47 -7.80
N LEU A 66 0.67 -7.22 -7.39
CA LEU A 66 -0.21 -6.45 -6.52
C LEU A 66 -1.23 -5.66 -7.35
N PHE A 67 -0.79 -5.06 -8.46
CA PHE A 67 -1.62 -4.17 -9.27
C PHE A 67 -2.42 -4.89 -10.35
N MET A 68 -2.08 -6.14 -10.66
CA MET A 68 -2.82 -6.95 -11.62
C MET A 68 -3.35 -8.24 -11.00
N ARG A 69 -4.62 -8.54 -11.28
CA ARG A 69 -5.28 -9.80 -10.92
C ARG A 69 -5.90 -10.40 -12.16
N ASP A 70 -5.54 -11.64 -12.47
CA ASP A 70 -6.04 -12.38 -13.64
C ASP A 70 -5.84 -11.68 -15.00
N GLY A 71 -4.86 -10.79 -15.10
CA GLY A 71 -4.54 -10.04 -16.32
C GLY A 71 -5.21 -8.67 -16.44
N ASP A 72 -6.02 -8.28 -15.46
CA ASP A 72 -6.66 -6.97 -15.38
C ASP A 72 -6.07 -6.13 -14.24
N TYR A 73 -6.11 -4.80 -14.41
CA TYR A 73 -5.73 -3.86 -13.35
C TYR A 73 -6.72 -3.94 -12.19
N VAL A 74 -6.18 -3.91 -10.97
CA VAL A 74 -7.00 -3.89 -9.76
C VAL A 74 -7.57 -2.49 -9.56
N ASP A 75 -8.92 -2.40 -9.51
CA ASP A 75 -9.63 -1.14 -9.30
C ASP A 75 -9.51 -0.59 -7.87
N GLU A 76 -9.31 -1.48 -6.88
CA GLU A 76 -9.21 -1.13 -5.46
C GLU A 76 -8.26 -2.08 -4.73
N LEU A 77 -7.39 -1.51 -3.89
CA LEU A 77 -6.44 -2.26 -3.06
C LEU A 77 -6.67 -1.95 -1.59
N LEU A 78 -6.82 -3.01 -0.79
CA LEU A 78 -6.83 -2.85 0.65
C LEU A 78 -5.42 -2.82 1.20
N VAL A 79 -5.23 -2.14 2.34
CA VAL A 79 -3.97 -2.22 3.11
C VAL A 79 -3.59 -3.68 3.39
N SER A 80 -4.56 -4.55 3.66
CA SER A 80 -4.31 -5.99 3.85
C SER A 80 -3.76 -6.71 2.61
N ASP A 81 -4.11 -6.28 1.39
CA ASP A 81 -3.53 -6.81 0.14
C ASP A 81 -2.05 -6.42 0.06
N VAL A 82 -1.73 -5.16 0.35
CA VAL A 82 -0.35 -4.65 0.39
C VAL A 82 0.48 -5.40 1.43
N VAL A 83 -0.06 -5.58 2.64
CA VAL A 83 0.62 -6.31 3.71
C VAL A 83 0.88 -7.76 3.31
N THR A 84 -0.08 -8.41 2.65
CA THR A 84 0.07 -9.78 2.15
C THR A 84 1.18 -9.86 1.11
N PHE A 85 1.20 -8.91 0.17
CA PHE A 85 2.24 -8.81 -0.85
C PHE A 85 3.63 -8.61 -0.24
N VAL A 86 3.79 -7.62 0.63
CA VAL A 86 5.08 -7.32 1.26
C VAL A 86 5.55 -8.49 2.12
N THR A 87 4.65 -9.15 2.85
CA THR A 87 5.00 -10.34 3.65
C THR A 87 5.55 -11.47 2.79
N LYS A 88 5.06 -11.61 1.55
CA LYS A 88 5.53 -12.63 0.60
C LYS A 88 6.91 -12.31 0.02
N HIS A 89 7.24 -11.03 -0.20
CA HIS A 89 8.38 -10.62 -1.04
C HIS A 89 9.51 -9.86 -0.30
N ALA A 90 9.23 -9.30 0.88
CA ALA A 90 10.22 -8.59 1.70
C ALA A 90 10.87 -9.45 2.79
N ALA A 91 10.54 -10.73 2.87
CA ALA A 91 11.17 -11.71 3.78
C ALA A 91 12.60 -12.08 3.38
#